data_AF-A0AB36BAR2-F1
#
_entry.id   AF-A0AB36BAR2-F1
#
_cell.length_a   1.000
_cell.length_b   1.000
_cell.length_c   1.000
_cell.angle_alpha   90.00
_cell.angle_beta   90.00
_cell.angle_gamma   90.00
#
_symmetry.space_group_name_H-M   'P 1'
#
loop_
_entity.id
_entity.type
_entity.pdbx_description
1 polymer ?
#
loop_
_entity_poly.entity_id
_entity_poly.type
_entity_poly.pdbx_seq_one_letter_code
_entity_poly.pdbx_strand_id
1 'polypeptide(L)'
;MKKSFFSAGLLTTLLLMGCSSTPVLKSGEIEIPVHKELDLSASCFFDSVDKADKVTVKSGNLDIQKLGTYSITIAYGNEDYKLKVKIVDKERPILKWKKKRLIFKLGSNLDKVNDAIRDNAVITDNYDKKFQSFAGLKRIPESDKEVVFDVQVKDSSGNLSEKNSLLVQFTSDGKEKSGLKQEHASAEVSIDTGKAAKKDTKKKEKKKDNKKSERASESKGADKTDTETKVQQPEQSQASSSTSGNQSSDKPKDANPKPDSSQATSGNAAEKEPVYPPEEKLPVMTVDNFPSNLLGNSGRVFATYDEAYAWANEQVKLEGSPWYGYYMEIGQPFDGNYANAGDGTTPWTVDFFK
;
A
#
# COMPACT_ATOMS: atom_id res chain seq x y z
N MET A 1 55.66 -33.99 62.71
CA MET A 1 56.00 -35.18 61.91
C MET A 1 54.74 -35.98 61.65
N LYS A 2 54.49 -36.38 60.39
CA LYS A 2 54.10 -37.74 59.93
C LYS A 2 53.45 -37.61 58.54
N LYS A 3 53.94 -38.43 57.60
CA LYS A 3 53.37 -38.59 56.26
C LYS A 3 52.30 -39.68 56.31
N SER A 4 51.29 -39.58 55.47
CA SER A 4 50.44 -40.71 55.07
C SER A 4 50.11 -40.58 53.59
N PHE A 5 50.50 -41.58 52.80
CA PHE A 5 50.25 -41.66 51.36
C PHE A 5 48.91 -42.35 51.10
N PHE A 6 48.16 -41.84 50.12
CA PHE A 6 47.28 -42.59 49.22
C PHE A 6 47.20 -41.74 47.95
N SER A 7 47.09 -42.23 46.72
CA SER A 7 47.23 -43.52 46.06
C SER A 7 46.94 -43.16 44.60
N ALA A 8 47.66 -43.71 43.63
CA ALA A 8 47.46 -43.33 42.23
C ALA A 8 46.10 -43.84 41.70
N GLY A 9 45.08 -42.97 41.75
CA GLY A 9 43.87 -43.15 40.95
C GLY A 9 44.16 -42.71 39.52
N LEU A 10 44.42 -43.68 38.64
CA LEU A 10 44.51 -43.45 37.20
C LEU A 10 43.12 -43.02 36.68
N LEU A 11 42.82 -41.72 36.72
CA LEU A 11 41.62 -41.20 36.13
C LEU A 11 41.81 -41.21 34.61
N THR A 12 41.37 -42.30 33.98
CA THR A 12 41.35 -42.45 32.53
C THR A 12 40.40 -41.41 31.94
N THR A 13 40.93 -40.21 31.64
CA THR A 13 40.24 -39.25 30.79
C THR A 13 40.06 -39.90 29.43
N LEU A 14 38.88 -40.48 29.20
CA LEU A 14 38.38 -40.70 27.85
C LEU A 14 38.30 -39.33 27.18
N LEU A 15 39.38 -38.96 26.49
CA LEU A 15 39.30 -38.13 25.31
C LEU A 15 38.50 -38.93 24.28
N LEU A 16 37.17 -38.92 24.47
CA LEU A 16 36.22 -38.97 23.38
C LEU A 16 36.52 -37.77 22.51
N MET A 17 37.51 -37.94 21.62
CA MET A 17 37.57 -37.21 20.36
C MET A 17 36.34 -37.65 19.56
N GLY A 18 35.18 -37.15 19.98
CA GLY A 18 34.01 -37.15 19.13
C GLY A 18 34.43 -36.45 17.85
N CYS A 19 34.34 -37.15 16.73
CA CYS A 19 34.47 -36.55 15.42
C CYS A 19 33.36 -35.50 15.31
N SER A 20 33.66 -34.26 15.72
CA SER A 20 32.84 -33.10 15.50
C SER A 20 32.87 -32.83 14.01
N SER A 21 32.02 -33.56 13.28
CA SER A 21 31.76 -33.30 11.87
C SER A 21 31.22 -31.88 11.80
N THR A 22 32.01 -30.98 11.22
CA THR A 22 31.62 -29.58 10.97
C THR A 22 30.20 -29.56 10.39
N PRO A 23 29.24 -28.88 11.04
CA PRO A 23 27.86 -28.84 10.59
C PRO A 23 27.76 -28.43 9.12
N VAL A 24 26.88 -29.09 8.35
CA VAL A 24 26.70 -28.82 6.92
C VAL A 24 25.35 -28.16 6.69
N LEU A 25 25.33 -27.04 5.97
CA LEU A 25 24.09 -26.33 5.63
C LEU A 25 23.12 -27.27 4.88
N LYS A 26 21.85 -27.27 5.29
CA LYS A 26 20.74 -27.92 4.55
C LYS A 26 20.62 -27.39 3.13
N SER A 27 20.85 -26.08 2.98
CA SER A 27 20.80 -25.36 1.71
C SER A 27 21.71 -24.14 1.77
N GLY A 28 22.36 -23.82 0.65
CA GLY A 28 23.06 -22.55 0.46
C GLY A 28 22.14 -21.37 0.14
N GLU A 29 20.83 -21.61 -0.01
CA GLU A 29 19.80 -20.60 -0.24
C GLU A 29 18.54 -20.88 0.60
N ILE A 30 18.02 -19.85 1.28
CA ILE A 30 16.74 -19.89 2.00
C ILE A 30 15.81 -18.79 1.50
N GLU A 31 14.50 -19.00 1.62
CA GLU A 31 13.49 -17.99 1.35
C GLU A 31 12.85 -17.48 2.64
N ILE A 32 12.70 -16.17 2.77
CA ILE A 32 12.01 -15.52 3.91
C ILE A 32 10.89 -14.64 3.33
N PRO A 33 9.67 -14.65 3.89
CA PRO A 33 8.65 -13.68 3.51
C PRO A 33 9.12 -12.24 3.80
N VAL A 34 8.77 -11.31 2.92
CA VAL A 34 8.99 -9.88 3.14
C VAL A 34 8.39 -9.44 4.48
N HIS A 35 9.06 -8.50 5.16
CA HIS A 35 8.72 -8.02 6.51
C HIS A 35 8.79 -9.08 7.64
N LYS A 36 9.38 -10.27 7.39
CA LYS A 36 9.72 -11.23 8.46
C LYS A 36 11.22 -11.26 8.70
N GLU A 37 11.60 -11.43 9.96
CA GLU A 37 13.00 -11.60 10.36
C GLU A 37 13.52 -13.00 9.98
N LEU A 38 14.84 -13.12 9.89
CA LEU A 38 15.51 -14.40 9.77
C LEU A 38 15.54 -15.11 11.14
N ASP A 39 14.87 -16.25 11.25
CA ASP A 39 15.01 -17.14 12.39
C ASP A 39 16.46 -17.66 12.48
N LEU A 40 17.17 -17.23 13.54
CA LEU A 40 18.57 -17.58 13.80
C LEU A 40 18.74 -18.93 14.54
N SER A 41 17.67 -19.70 14.76
CA SER A 41 17.76 -21.04 15.35
C SER A 41 18.63 -21.95 14.47
N ALA A 42 19.64 -22.62 15.04
CA ALA A 42 20.60 -23.43 14.29
C ALA A 42 19.90 -24.57 13.50
N SER A 43 18.82 -25.10 14.04
CA SER A 43 17.98 -26.12 13.38
C SER A 43 17.33 -25.68 12.07
N CYS A 44 17.27 -24.37 11.78
CA CYS A 44 16.81 -23.84 10.50
C CYS A 44 17.86 -23.99 9.38
N PHE A 45 19.14 -24.07 9.75
CA PHE A 45 20.27 -24.13 8.82
C PHE A 45 20.96 -25.51 8.78
N PHE A 46 20.87 -26.30 9.85
CA PHE A 46 21.57 -27.58 10.03
C PHE A 46 20.64 -28.69 10.55
N ASP A 47 20.82 -29.94 10.12
CA ASP A 47 19.91 -31.06 10.46
C ASP A 47 20.27 -31.80 11.77
N SER A 48 21.49 -31.65 12.27
CA SER A 48 22.01 -32.40 13.43
C SER A 48 22.70 -31.47 14.43
N VAL A 49 21.91 -30.56 14.99
CA VAL A 49 22.29 -29.55 15.99
C VAL A 49 21.25 -29.51 17.11
N ASP A 50 21.57 -28.92 18.25
CA ASP A 50 20.54 -28.70 19.27
C ASP A 50 19.48 -27.71 18.73
N LYS A 51 18.23 -27.91 19.14
CA LYS A 51 17.12 -27.03 18.76
C LYS A 51 17.13 -25.72 19.55
N ALA A 52 17.83 -25.67 20.69
CA ALA A 52 18.03 -24.47 21.47
C ALA A 52 19.19 -23.59 20.94
N ASP A 53 20.09 -24.17 20.15
CA ASP A 53 21.26 -23.47 19.62
C ASP A 53 20.88 -22.41 18.58
N LYS A 54 21.69 -21.34 18.50
CA LYS A 54 21.50 -20.23 17.55
C LYS A 54 22.78 -19.93 16.78
N VAL A 55 22.62 -19.47 15.55
CA VAL A 55 23.69 -18.92 14.71
C VAL A 55 23.86 -17.44 14.98
N THR A 56 25.06 -16.90 14.73
CA THR A 56 25.33 -15.46 14.83
C THR A 56 25.55 -14.87 13.44
N VAL A 57 24.86 -13.79 13.07
CA VAL A 57 25.15 -13.08 11.81
C VAL A 57 26.46 -12.30 11.97
N LYS A 58 27.45 -12.61 11.12
CA LYS A 58 28.77 -11.96 11.10
C LYS A 58 28.83 -10.76 10.16
N SER A 59 28.21 -10.88 8.98
CA SER A 59 28.27 -9.87 7.92
C SER A 59 27.18 -10.06 6.87
N GLY A 60 26.96 -9.01 6.07
CA GLY A 60 25.91 -8.93 5.05
C GLY A 60 24.80 -7.98 5.48
N ASN A 61 24.22 -7.28 4.52
CA ASN A 61 23.08 -6.38 4.75
C ASN A 61 21.82 -7.05 4.18
N LEU A 62 20.94 -7.50 5.06
CA LEU A 62 19.67 -8.13 4.70
C LEU A 62 18.55 -7.09 4.80
N ASP A 63 18.04 -6.65 3.66
CA ASP A 63 16.92 -5.72 3.59
C ASP A 63 15.60 -6.51 3.48
N ILE A 64 14.97 -6.78 4.63
CA ILE A 64 13.70 -7.51 4.70
C ILE A 64 12.49 -6.72 4.18
N GLN A 65 12.66 -5.43 3.83
CA GLN A 65 11.60 -4.57 3.27
C GLN A 65 11.56 -4.63 1.74
N LYS A 66 12.52 -5.31 1.10
CA LYS A 66 12.71 -5.29 -0.35
C LYS A 66 12.94 -6.69 -0.92
N LEU A 67 12.16 -7.03 -1.94
CA LEU A 67 12.30 -8.30 -2.65
C LEU A 67 13.67 -8.39 -3.35
N GLY A 68 14.34 -9.53 -3.21
CA GLY A 68 15.67 -9.74 -3.79
C GLY A 68 16.44 -10.89 -3.14
N THR A 69 17.60 -11.22 -3.70
CA THR A 69 18.52 -12.20 -3.12
C THR A 69 19.74 -11.50 -2.54
N TYR A 70 19.89 -11.62 -1.23
CA TYR A 70 20.99 -11.08 -0.43
C TYR A 70 21.99 -12.19 -0.13
N SER A 71 23.21 -11.81 0.26
CA SER A 71 24.22 -12.75 0.74
C SER A 71 24.69 -12.32 2.12
N ILE A 72 24.60 -13.23 3.08
CA ILE A 72 25.04 -13.03 4.47
C ILE A 72 26.07 -14.10 4.85
N THR A 73 26.82 -13.84 5.92
CA THR A 73 27.67 -14.83 6.58
C THR A 73 27.13 -15.06 7.99
N ILE A 74 26.83 -16.31 8.32
CA ILE A 74 26.45 -16.74 9.67
C ILE A 74 27.57 -17.59 10.28
N ALA A 75 27.78 -17.49 11.58
CA ALA A 75 28.72 -18.31 12.32
C ALA A 75 27.98 -19.32 13.19
N TYR A 76 28.51 -20.53 13.25
CA TYR A 76 28.00 -21.58 14.14
C TYR A 76 29.17 -22.46 14.63
N GLY A 77 29.32 -22.58 15.95
CA GLY A 77 30.56 -23.08 16.55
C GLY A 77 31.76 -22.21 16.17
N ASN A 78 32.80 -22.83 15.61
CA ASN A 78 34.02 -22.15 15.14
C ASN A 78 34.03 -21.90 13.62
N GLU A 79 32.93 -22.21 12.92
CA GLU A 79 32.85 -22.19 11.45
C GLU A 79 31.96 -21.04 10.94
N ASP A 80 32.36 -20.43 9.83
CA ASP A 80 31.63 -19.35 9.13
C ASP A 80 31.02 -19.88 7.82
N TYR A 81 29.73 -19.62 7.63
CA TYR A 81 28.92 -20.15 6.54
C TYR A 81 28.33 -19.01 5.70
N LYS A 82 28.55 -19.04 4.38
CA LYS A 82 27.92 -18.10 3.43
C LYS A 82 26.56 -18.61 3.01
N LEU A 83 25.54 -17.77 3.15
CA LEU A 83 24.15 -18.08 2.87
C LEU A 83 23.54 -17.05 1.92
N LYS A 84 22.79 -17.51 0.92
CA LYS A 84 21.89 -16.67 0.15
C LYS A 84 20.54 -16.60 0.85
N VAL A 85 20.03 -15.39 1.01
CA VAL A 85 18.71 -15.15 1.60
C VAL A 85 17.86 -14.45 0.57
N LYS A 86 16.79 -15.09 0.13
CA LYS A 86 15.88 -14.58 -0.88
C LYS A 86 14.62 -14.07 -0.19
N ILE A 87 14.49 -12.74 -0.14
CA ILE A 87 13.27 -12.09 0.32
C ILE A 87 12.24 -12.20 -0.79
N VAL A 88 11.13 -12.87 -0.47
CA VAL A 88 10.02 -13.16 -1.38
C VAL A 88 8.73 -12.65 -0.77
N ASP A 89 7.80 -12.24 -1.61
CA ASP A 89 6.43 -12.05 -1.18
C ASP A 89 5.61 -13.30 -1.57
N LYS A 90 4.73 -13.71 -0.65
CA LYS A 90 3.97 -14.97 -0.62
C LYS A 90 2.60 -14.82 0.02
N GLU A 91 2.29 -13.65 0.60
CA GLU A 91 0.95 -13.40 1.12
C GLU A 91 0.05 -13.01 -0.08
N ARG A 92 -1.24 -12.79 0.13
CA ARG A 92 -2.18 -12.51 -0.96
C ARG A 92 -2.81 -11.13 -0.75
N PRO A 93 -3.05 -10.35 -1.81
CA PRO A 93 -3.77 -9.10 -1.68
C PRO A 93 -5.19 -9.37 -1.18
N ILE A 94 -5.70 -8.47 -0.36
CA ILE A 94 -7.01 -8.54 0.27
C ILE A 94 -7.87 -7.40 -0.27
N LEU A 95 -8.98 -7.75 -0.92
CA LEU A 95 -10.03 -6.81 -1.30
C LEU A 95 -11.14 -6.79 -0.24
N LYS A 96 -11.48 -5.60 0.25
CA LYS A 96 -12.65 -5.34 1.10
C LYS A 96 -13.54 -4.28 0.46
N TRP A 97 -14.85 -4.44 0.60
CA TRP A 97 -15.84 -3.45 0.17
C TRP A 97 -16.27 -2.61 1.37
N LYS A 98 -16.23 -1.27 1.27
CA LYS A 98 -16.70 -0.35 2.34
C LYS A 98 -18.18 -0.59 2.64
N LYS A 99 -18.99 -0.81 1.60
CA LYS A 99 -20.39 -1.27 1.65
C LYS A 99 -20.52 -2.53 0.80
N LYS A 100 -21.17 -3.58 1.34
CA LYS A 100 -21.44 -4.84 0.61
C LYS A 100 -22.50 -4.71 -0.49
N ARG A 101 -23.29 -3.64 -0.46
CA ARG A 101 -24.32 -3.32 -1.44
C ARG A 101 -24.27 -1.84 -1.80
N LEU A 102 -24.34 -1.53 -3.09
CA LEU A 102 -24.62 -0.20 -3.64
C LEU A 102 -25.97 -0.22 -4.35
N ILE A 103 -26.69 0.90 -4.32
CA ILE A 103 -28.04 1.03 -4.89
C ILE A 103 -28.06 2.28 -5.76
N PHE A 104 -28.56 2.14 -6.98
CA PHE A 104 -28.64 3.23 -7.96
C PHE A 104 -30.03 3.27 -8.60
N LYS A 105 -30.46 4.46 -9.01
CA LYS A 105 -31.69 4.62 -9.79
C LYS A 105 -31.46 4.15 -11.24
N LEU A 106 -32.46 3.51 -11.86
CA LEU A 106 -32.43 3.25 -13.31
C LEU A 106 -32.20 4.55 -14.09
N GLY A 107 -31.40 4.47 -15.16
CA GLY A 107 -30.98 5.65 -15.93
C GLY A 107 -29.85 6.48 -15.31
N SER A 108 -29.22 6.01 -14.22
CA SER A 108 -27.97 6.60 -13.71
C SER A 108 -26.87 6.62 -14.80
N ASN A 109 -25.92 7.55 -14.71
CA ASN A 109 -24.75 7.56 -15.61
C ASN A 109 -23.78 6.42 -15.23
N LEU A 110 -23.30 5.69 -16.26
CA LEU A 110 -22.43 4.52 -16.09
C LEU A 110 -21.09 4.85 -15.44
N ASP A 111 -20.48 5.99 -15.81
CA ASP A 111 -19.17 6.38 -15.30
C ASP A 111 -19.23 6.67 -13.80
N LYS A 112 -20.22 7.44 -13.35
CA LYS A 112 -20.50 7.70 -11.92
C LYS A 112 -20.78 6.44 -11.12
N VAL A 113 -21.48 5.45 -11.70
CA VAL A 113 -21.69 4.14 -11.07
C VAL A 113 -20.36 3.39 -10.93
N ASN A 114 -19.53 3.41 -11.96
CA ASN A 114 -18.22 2.76 -11.95
C ASN A 114 -17.21 3.46 -11.01
N ASP A 115 -17.27 4.79 -10.89
CA ASP A 115 -16.53 5.55 -9.89
C ASP A 115 -16.94 5.15 -8.48
N ALA A 116 -18.24 5.16 -8.17
CA ALA A 116 -18.75 4.74 -6.87
C ALA A 116 -18.43 3.28 -6.52
N ILE A 117 -18.36 2.37 -7.52
CA ILE A 117 -17.88 0.99 -7.31
C ILE A 117 -16.39 0.98 -6.95
N ARG A 118 -15.55 1.76 -7.62
CA ARG A 118 -14.11 1.87 -7.35
C ARG A 118 -13.82 2.50 -5.99
N ASP A 119 -14.49 3.60 -5.68
CA ASP A 119 -14.36 4.32 -4.40
C ASP A 119 -14.82 3.46 -3.21
N ASN A 120 -15.68 2.46 -3.47
CA ASN A 120 -16.14 1.48 -2.49
C ASN A 120 -15.14 0.32 -2.27
N ALA A 121 -14.14 0.14 -3.15
CA ALA A 121 -13.09 -0.85 -2.99
C ALA A 121 -11.98 -0.36 -2.05
N VAL A 122 -11.48 -1.25 -1.20
CA VAL A 122 -10.25 -1.07 -0.42
C VAL A 122 -9.39 -2.30 -0.66
N ILE A 123 -8.22 -2.10 -1.26
CA ILE A 123 -7.26 -3.16 -1.55
C ILE A 123 -6.03 -2.95 -0.67
N THR A 124 -5.63 -3.98 0.06
CA THR A 124 -4.45 -3.98 0.93
C THR A 124 -3.59 -5.19 0.63
N ASP A 125 -2.28 -5.02 0.71
CA ASP A 125 -1.29 -6.06 0.48
C ASP A 125 -0.10 -5.87 1.43
N ASN A 126 0.67 -6.93 1.69
CA ASN A 126 1.83 -6.89 2.58
C ASN A 126 3.06 -6.22 1.94
N TYR A 127 3.14 -6.14 0.62
CA TYR A 127 4.26 -5.50 -0.11
C TYR A 127 3.79 -4.37 -1.02
N ASP A 128 2.74 -4.62 -1.78
CA ASP A 128 2.35 -3.77 -2.90
C ASP A 128 1.39 -2.64 -2.49
N LYS A 129 1.88 -1.40 -2.56
CA LYS A 129 1.17 -0.21 -2.06
C LYS A 129 0.18 0.41 -3.05
N LYS A 130 0.15 -0.01 -4.32
CA LYS A 130 -0.66 0.62 -5.38
C LYS A 130 -1.17 -0.40 -6.39
N PHE A 131 -2.46 -0.36 -6.67
CA PHE A 131 -3.15 -1.21 -7.65
C PHE A 131 -3.75 -0.35 -8.76
N GLN A 132 -3.88 -0.90 -9.97
CA GLN A 132 -4.56 -0.21 -11.08
C GLN A 132 -6.06 -0.07 -10.78
N SER A 133 -6.65 1.01 -11.31
CA SER A 133 -8.09 1.15 -11.40
C SER A 133 -8.66 0.04 -12.29
N PHE A 134 -9.70 -0.65 -11.83
CA PHE A 134 -10.32 -1.76 -12.56
C PHE A 134 -11.50 -1.31 -13.43
N ALA A 135 -11.77 -2.12 -14.46
CA ALA A 135 -12.95 -1.94 -15.30
C ALA A 135 -14.21 -2.23 -14.47
N GLY A 136 -15.13 -1.27 -14.42
CA GLY A 136 -16.43 -1.45 -13.77
C GLY A 136 -17.42 -2.21 -14.67
N LEU A 137 -18.71 -1.92 -14.47
CA LEU A 137 -19.79 -2.44 -15.30
C LEU A 137 -19.67 -1.91 -16.74
N LYS A 138 -20.03 -2.76 -17.71
CA LYS A 138 -20.04 -2.41 -19.15
C LYS A 138 -21.32 -1.69 -19.59
N ARG A 139 -22.40 -1.83 -18.83
CA ARG A 139 -23.72 -1.24 -19.05
C ARG A 139 -24.52 -1.25 -17.75
N ILE A 140 -25.53 -0.42 -17.66
CA ILE A 140 -26.56 -0.45 -16.60
C ILE A 140 -27.76 -1.29 -17.10
N PRO A 141 -28.41 -2.10 -16.24
CA PRO A 141 -29.66 -2.79 -16.59
C PRO A 141 -30.80 -1.83 -16.96
N GLU A 142 -31.65 -2.27 -17.89
CA GLU A 142 -32.82 -1.50 -18.36
C GLU A 142 -34.05 -1.63 -17.42
N SER A 143 -33.98 -2.50 -16.42
CA SER A 143 -35.06 -2.78 -15.47
C SER A 143 -34.53 -3.18 -14.08
N ASP A 144 -35.40 -3.15 -13.08
CA ASP A 144 -35.08 -3.47 -11.68
C ASP A 144 -34.31 -4.81 -11.56
N LYS A 145 -33.03 -4.74 -11.16
CA LYS A 145 -32.09 -5.87 -11.20
C LYS A 145 -30.96 -5.69 -10.19
N GLU A 146 -30.43 -6.81 -9.68
CA GLU A 146 -29.18 -6.82 -8.92
C GLU A 146 -28.04 -7.38 -9.79
N VAL A 147 -26.89 -6.70 -9.79
CA VAL A 147 -25.67 -7.20 -10.42
C VAL A 147 -24.72 -7.69 -9.33
N VAL A 148 -24.33 -8.96 -9.39
CA VAL A 148 -23.25 -9.52 -8.57
C VAL A 148 -21.94 -9.22 -9.30
N PHE A 149 -21.15 -8.31 -8.74
CA PHE A 149 -19.91 -7.83 -9.34
C PHE A 149 -18.71 -8.45 -8.63
N ASP A 150 -18.12 -9.48 -9.25
CA ASP A 150 -17.03 -10.28 -8.69
C ASP A 150 -15.66 -9.69 -9.07
N VAL A 151 -14.86 -9.32 -8.07
CA VAL A 151 -13.52 -8.79 -8.30
C VAL A 151 -12.45 -9.70 -7.70
N GLN A 152 -11.37 -9.91 -8.46
CA GLN A 152 -10.15 -10.58 -8.00
C GLN A 152 -8.95 -9.67 -8.20
N VAL A 153 -8.04 -9.65 -7.23
CA VAL A 153 -6.81 -8.84 -7.26
C VAL A 153 -5.60 -9.75 -7.45
N LYS A 154 -4.65 -9.30 -8.27
CA LYS A 154 -3.33 -9.90 -8.42
C LYS A 154 -2.23 -8.91 -8.04
N ASP A 155 -1.29 -9.34 -7.23
CA ASP A 155 -0.11 -8.54 -6.84
C ASP A 155 1.03 -8.60 -7.87
N SER A 156 2.18 -7.97 -7.58
CA SER A 156 3.35 -7.96 -8.47
C SER A 156 4.16 -9.26 -8.43
N SER A 157 4.10 -10.01 -7.32
CA SER A 157 4.71 -11.34 -7.12
C SER A 157 3.97 -12.44 -7.87
N GLY A 158 2.70 -12.21 -8.18
CA GLY A 158 1.79 -13.10 -8.87
C GLY A 158 0.77 -13.82 -7.99
N ASN A 159 0.68 -13.51 -6.68
CA ASN A 159 -0.35 -14.12 -5.83
C ASN A 159 -1.72 -13.49 -6.13
N LEU A 160 -2.78 -14.25 -5.86
CA LEU A 160 -4.16 -13.91 -6.19
C LEU A 160 -5.00 -13.83 -4.92
N SER A 161 -5.79 -12.77 -4.79
CA SER A 161 -6.81 -12.66 -3.75
C SER A 161 -7.87 -13.76 -3.89
N GLU A 162 -8.64 -13.96 -2.83
CA GLU A 162 -9.97 -14.56 -2.98
C GLU A 162 -10.86 -13.65 -3.84
N LYS A 163 -11.84 -14.23 -4.54
CA LYS A 163 -12.86 -13.44 -5.24
C LYS A 163 -13.80 -12.82 -4.23
N ASN A 164 -14.02 -11.51 -4.30
CA ASN A 164 -14.94 -10.81 -3.42
C ASN A 164 -16.02 -10.08 -4.24
N SER A 165 -17.27 -10.26 -3.85
CA SER A 165 -18.44 -9.83 -4.63
C SER A 165 -19.08 -8.58 -4.04
N LEU A 166 -19.37 -7.60 -4.89
CA LEU A 166 -20.20 -6.43 -4.57
C LEU A 166 -21.61 -6.63 -5.15
N LEU A 167 -22.65 -6.38 -4.36
CA LEU A 167 -24.01 -6.33 -4.87
C LEU A 167 -24.35 -4.92 -5.36
N VAL A 168 -24.67 -4.76 -6.64
CA VAL A 168 -25.03 -3.47 -7.24
C VAL A 168 -26.48 -3.53 -7.71
N GLN A 169 -27.38 -2.94 -6.93
CA GLN A 169 -28.79 -2.88 -7.28
C GLN A 169 -29.10 -1.67 -8.15
N PHE A 170 -29.92 -1.90 -9.17
CA PHE A 170 -30.53 -0.87 -9.99
C PHE A 170 -32.04 -0.96 -9.83
N THR A 171 -32.68 0.13 -9.39
CA THR A 171 -34.13 0.15 -9.14
C THR A 171 -34.77 1.43 -9.66
N SER A 172 -36.01 1.32 -10.12
CA SER A 172 -36.83 2.42 -10.67
C SER A 172 -36.99 3.62 -9.73
N ASP A 173 -36.99 3.38 -8.42
CA ASP A 173 -37.13 4.38 -7.35
C ASP A 173 -35.80 4.73 -6.65
N GLY A 174 -34.69 4.04 -6.98
CA GLY A 174 -33.40 4.21 -6.32
C GLY A 174 -33.34 3.70 -4.88
N LYS A 175 -34.29 2.84 -4.48
CA LYS A 175 -34.36 2.24 -3.13
C LYS A 175 -33.98 0.77 -3.18
N GLU A 176 -33.60 0.22 -2.02
CA GLU A 176 -33.29 -1.20 -1.88
C GLU A 176 -34.50 -2.08 -2.17
N LYS A 177 -34.32 -3.16 -2.93
CA LYS A 177 -35.36 -4.15 -3.19
C LYS A 177 -34.85 -5.58 -3.00
N SER A 178 -35.68 -6.41 -2.39
CA SER A 178 -35.41 -7.84 -2.19
C SER A 178 -35.96 -8.68 -3.36
N GLY A 179 -35.35 -9.83 -3.62
CA GLY A 179 -35.86 -10.77 -4.63
C GLY A 179 -35.68 -10.35 -6.10
N LEU A 180 -34.81 -9.36 -6.37
CA LEU A 180 -34.44 -8.99 -7.73
C LEU A 180 -33.75 -10.16 -8.45
N LYS A 181 -33.93 -10.27 -9.77
CA LYS A 181 -33.13 -11.18 -10.59
C LYS A 181 -31.66 -10.74 -10.56
N GLN A 182 -30.75 -11.70 -10.50
CA GLN A 182 -29.31 -11.45 -10.50
C GLN A 182 -28.70 -11.61 -11.91
N GLU A 183 -27.74 -10.74 -12.23
CA GLU A 183 -26.81 -10.86 -13.38
C GLU A 183 -25.39 -10.81 -12.84
N HIS A 184 -24.46 -11.58 -13.41
CA HIS A 184 -23.07 -11.58 -12.96
C HIS A 184 -22.19 -10.76 -13.89
N ALA A 185 -21.28 -9.99 -13.30
CA ALA A 185 -20.21 -9.29 -13.98
C ALA A 185 -18.92 -9.47 -13.18
N SER A 186 -17.76 -9.37 -13.82
CA SER A 186 -16.48 -9.56 -13.13
C SER A 186 -15.37 -8.67 -13.68
N ALA A 187 -14.38 -8.41 -12.84
CA ALA A 187 -13.17 -7.70 -13.17
C ALA A 187 -11.94 -8.29 -12.47
N GLU A 188 -10.78 -8.17 -13.12
CA GLU A 188 -9.48 -8.47 -12.52
C GLU A 188 -8.73 -7.15 -12.28
N VAL A 189 -8.15 -7.03 -11.10
CA VAL A 189 -7.24 -5.94 -10.72
C VAL A 189 -5.82 -6.46 -10.81
N SER A 190 -4.90 -5.63 -11.30
CA SER A 190 -3.46 -5.91 -11.29
C SER A 190 -2.68 -4.65 -10.93
N ILE A 191 -1.39 -4.80 -10.75
CA ILE A 191 -0.52 -3.73 -10.29
C ILE A 191 -0.04 -2.87 -11.45
N ASP A 192 0.13 -1.56 -11.19
CA ASP A 192 0.67 -0.66 -12.19
C ASP A 192 2.19 -0.79 -12.27
N THR A 193 2.65 -1.88 -12.87
CA THR A 193 4.03 -2.02 -13.30
C THR A 193 4.25 -1.08 -14.49
N GLY A 194 4.47 0.21 -14.21
CA GLY A 194 4.80 1.22 -15.21
C GLY A 194 5.87 0.68 -16.15
N LYS A 195 5.53 0.54 -17.43
CA LYS A 195 6.11 -0.43 -18.40
C LYS A 195 7.65 -0.56 -18.36
N ALA A 196 8.15 -1.42 -17.46
CA ALA A 196 9.38 -2.16 -17.68
C ALA A 196 9.05 -3.29 -18.66
N ALA A 197 9.06 -2.98 -19.96
CA ALA A 197 8.69 -3.91 -21.01
C ALA A 197 9.66 -5.11 -21.05
N LYS A 198 9.35 -6.18 -20.30
CA LYS A 198 9.90 -7.51 -20.55
C LYS A 198 9.49 -7.90 -21.96
N LYS A 199 10.46 -7.75 -22.87
CA LYS A 199 10.36 -8.13 -24.27
C LYS A 199 10.32 -9.65 -24.32
N ASP A 200 9.12 -10.22 -24.18
CA ASP A 200 8.88 -11.64 -24.31
C ASP A 200 9.45 -12.11 -25.66
N THR A 201 10.60 -12.75 -25.57
CA THR A 201 11.33 -13.23 -26.74
C THR A 201 10.68 -14.53 -27.15
N LYS A 202 9.52 -14.41 -27.81
CA LYS A 202 8.77 -15.52 -28.38
C LYS A 202 9.66 -16.21 -29.40
N LYS A 203 10.36 -17.26 -28.95
CA LYS A 203 11.25 -18.12 -29.73
C LYS A 203 10.44 -18.78 -30.85
N LYS A 204 10.33 -18.08 -31.98
CA LYS A 204 9.66 -18.58 -33.17
C LYS A 204 10.63 -19.54 -33.85
N GLU A 205 10.41 -20.84 -33.66
CA GLU A 205 11.10 -21.86 -34.44
C GLU A 205 10.92 -21.56 -35.93
N LYS A 206 12.03 -21.30 -36.62
CA LYS A 206 12.03 -21.12 -38.07
C LYS A 206 12.86 -22.23 -38.68
N LYS A 207 12.16 -23.12 -39.37
CA LYS A 207 12.65 -24.19 -40.23
C LYS A 207 13.83 -23.70 -41.08
N LYS A 208 14.86 -24.55 -41.21
CA LYS A 208 15.99 -24.34 -42.15
C LYS A 208 15.45 -24.03 -43.55
N ASP A 209 16.12 -23.12 -44.25
CA ASP A 209 16.53 -23.35 -45.63
C ASP A 209 17.78 -22.50 -45.96
N ASN A 210 18.70 -23.09 -46.73
CA ASN A 210 19.99 -22.50 -47.08
C ASN A 210 19.86 -21.59 -48.32
N LYS A 211 20.42 -20.38 -48.28
CA LYS A 211 21.26 -19.92 -49.41
C LYS A 211 22.29 -18.87 -49.01
N LYS A 212 23.52 -19.11 -49.48
CA LYS A 212 24.72 -18.26 -49.36
C LYS A 212 24.63 -17.04 -50.30
N SER A 213 25.06 -15.88 -49.82
CA SER A 213 25.64 -14.81 -50.65
C SER A 213 26.54 -13.90 -49.80
N GLU A 214 27.75 -13.65 -50.29
CA GLU A 214 28.74 -12.78 -49.65
C GLU A 214 28.63 -11.34 -50.19
N ARG A 215 28.81 -10.33 -49.34
CA ARG A 215 29.77 -9.23 -49.59
C ARG A 215 29.85 -8.27 -48.40
N ALA A 216 31.07 -7.94 -48.00
CA ALA A 216 31.37 -6.83 -47.09
C ALA A 216 31.58 -5.53 -47.89
N SER A 217 31.40 -4.39 -47.23
CA SER A 217 32.16 -3.15 -47.48
C SER A 217 32.02 -2.22 -46.27
N GLU A 218 33.14 -1.81 -45.71
CA GLU A 218 33.22 -0.76 -44.69
C GLU A 218 33.13 0.62 -45.35
N SER A 219 32.75 1.64 -44.58
CA SER A 219 33.47 2.94 -44.63
C SER A 219 33.26 3.73 -43.35
N LYS A 220 34.35 4.36 -42.88
CA LYS A 220 34.36 5.42 -41.86
C LYS A 220 34.29 6.79 -42.56
N GLY A 221 33.78 7.81 -41.88
CA GLY A 221 33.97 9.21 -42.31
C GLY A 221 33.30 10.22 -41.38
N ALA A 222 34.08 11.17 -40.86
CA ALA A 222 33.61 12.41 -40.22
C ALA A 222 33.09 13.39 -41.31
N ASP A 223 32.51 14.58 -41.05
CA ASP A 223 32.86 15.58 -40.03
C ASP A 223 31.75 16.64 -39.81
N LYS A 224 31.84 17.35 -38.66
CA LYS A 224 31.26 18.66 -38.22
C LYS A 224 30.04 19.31 -38.91
N THR A 225 29.16 19.91 -38.09
CA THR A 225 29.18 21.38 -37.87
C THR A 225 28.37 21.82 -36.64
N ASP A 226 28.80 22.92 -36.03
CA ASP A 226 28.24 23.54 -34.82
C ASP A 226 26.99 24.39 -35.07
N THR A 227 26.15 24.59 -34.05
CA THR A 227 25.61 25.94 -33.74
C THR A 227 25.26 26.07 -32.26
N GLU A 228 25.73 27.12 -31.60
CA GLU A 228 25.30 27.53 -30.26
C GLU A 228 23.89 28.14 -30.29
N THR A 229 23.18 28.13 -29.15
CA THR A 229 22.42 29.32 -28.70
C THR A 229 22.37 29.32 -27.16
N LYS A 230 22.44 30.52 -26.58
CA LYS A 230 22.71 30.82 -25.16
C LYS A 230 21.61 31.74 -24.62
N VAL A 231 21.40 31.74 -23.29
CA VAL A 231 20.61 32.71 -22.48
C VAL A 231 19.08 32.77 -22.76
N GLN A 232 18.18 33.22 -21.85
CA GLN A 232 18.32 34.08 -20.65
C GLN A 232 17.19 33.83 -19.61
N GLN A 233 17.51 33.95 -18.31
CA GLN A 233 16.62 34.47 -17.23
C GLN A 233 16.56 36.04 -17.37
N PRO A 234 15.78 36.88 -16.64
CA PRO A 234 15.26 36.69 -15.28
C PRO A 234 13.88 37.33 -14.91
N GLU A 235 13.51 37.14 -13.62
CA GLU A 235 12.97 38.13 -12.67
C GLU A 235 11.49 38.60 -12.56
N GLN A 236 11.25 39.15 -11.37
CA GLN A 236 9.98 39.40 -10.67
C GLN A 236 9.35 40.77 -10.97
N SER A 237 8.07 40.96 -10.62
CA SER A 237 7.53 42.22 -10.04
C SER A 237 6.23 41.96 -9.27
N GLN A 238 5.86 42.87 -8.35
CA GLN A 238 4.77 42.72 -7.36
C GLN A 238 3.53 43.61 -7.65
N ALA A 239 2.46 43.38 -6.86
CA ALA A 239 1.48 44.37 -6.36
C ALA A 239 0.42 44.96 -7.34
N SER A 240 -0.71 45.55 -6.93
CA SER A 240 -1.60 45.43 -5.73
C SER A 240 -2.85 46.32 -5.93
N SER A 241 -3.98 46.03 -5.24
CA SER A 241 -5.19 46.90 -5.07
C SER A 241 -6.02 47.20 -6.34
N SER A 242 -7.32 47.57 -6.35
CA SER A 242 -8.37 47.85 -5.33
C SER A 242 -9.76 47.41 -5.92
N THR A 243 -10.97 47.62 -5.39
CA THR A 243 -11.53 48.46 -4.30
C THR A 243 -12.71 47.76 -3.57
N SER A 244 -13.14 48.34 -2.45
CA SER A 244 -14.19 47.97 -1.50
C SER A 244 -15.56 48.69 -1.69
N GLY A 245 -16.64 48.13 -1.11
CA GLY A 245 -17.85 48.85 -0.62
C GLY A 245 -19.17 48.69 -1.42
N ASN A 246 -20.38 48.69 -0.82
CA ASN A 246 -20.78 48.50 0.60
C ASN A 246 -22.31 48.16 0.75
N GLN A 247 -22.70 47.59 1.91
CA GLN A 247 -24.03 47.43 2.60
C GLN A 247 -25.38 47.84 1.92
N SER A 248 -26.48 47.06 1.99
CA SER A 248 -27.48 46.91 3.10
C SER A 248 -28.22 48.22 3.47
N SER A 249 -29.54 48.33 3.74
CA SER A 249 -30.59 47.39 4.23
C SER A 249 -32.03 47.85 3.87
N ASP A 250 -33.10 47.07 4.22
CA ASP A 250 -34.36 47.53 4.88
C ASP A 250 -35.71 46.80 4.51
N LYS A 251 -36.54 46.65 5.55
CA LYS A 251 -38.00 46.35 5.65
C LYS A 251 -38.44 46.88 7.05
N PRO A 252 -39.73 46.98 7.48
CA PRO A 252 -41.00 46.57 6.86
C PRO A 252 -42.17 47.61 6.96
N LYS A 253 -43.38 47.25 6.47
CA LYS A 253 -44.67 47.53 7.14
C LYS A 253 -45.88 46.79 6.54
N ASP A 254 -46.98 46.79 7.29
CA ASP A 254 -48.18 45.95 7.18
C ASP A 254 -49.25 46.43 6.18
N ALA A 255 -50.13 45.51 5.75
CA ALA A 255 -51.60 45.59 5.92
C ALA A 255 -52.32 44.37 5.31
N ASN A 256 -53.45 43.97 5.91
CA ASN A 256 -54.43 43.02 5.36
C ASN A 256 -55.82 43.67 5.51
N PRO A 257 -56.75 43.50 4.55
CA PRO A 257 -57.93 42.69 4.89
C PRO A 257 -58.55 41.86 3.73
N LYS A 258 -59.26 40.78 4.12
CA LYS A 258 -60.30 40.05 3.35
C LYS A 258 -61.66 40.80 3.43
N PRO A 259 -62.76 40.46 2.70
CA PRO A 259 -63.19 39.16 2.11
C PRO A 259 -63.43 39.25 0.57
N ASP A 260 -64.05 38.34 -0.21
CA ASP A 260 -65.03 37.25 0.05
C ASP A 260 -64.96 36.14 -1.06
N SER A 261 -65.92 35.18 -1.04
CA SER A 261 -66.18 33.98 -1.88
C SER A 261 -65.81 34.03 -3.39
N SER A 262 -65.65 32.93 -4.16
CA SER A 262 -66.21 31.56 -4.05
C SER A 262 -65.54 30.54 -5.01
N GLN A 263 -65.83 29.23 -4.80
CA GLN A 263 -65.85 28.14 -5.80
C GLN A 263 -64.52 27.49 -6.24
N ALA A 264 -64.62 26.24 -6.69
CA ALA A 264 -63.56 25.22 -6.61
C ALA A 264 -62.75 24.99 -7.91
N THR A 265 -61.54 24.45 -7.75
CA THR A 265 -60.97 23.43 -8.65
C THR A 265 -59.81 22.70 -7.96
N SER A 266 -59.72 21.39 -8.14
CA SER A 266 -58.63 20.57 -7.58
C SER A 266 -57.35 20.75 -8.41
N GLY A 267 -56.36 21.41 -7.84
CA GLY A 267 -55.00 21.46 -8.40
C GLY A 267 -54.02 20.75 -7.46
N ASN A 268 -53.24 19.81 -8.00
CA ASN A 268 -52.10 19.23 -7.28
C ASN A 268 -51.07 20.34 -7.01
N ALA A 269 -51.06 20.86 -5.79
CA ALA A 269 -49.93 21.63 -5.30
C ALA A 269 -48.74 20.67 -5.19
N ALA A 270 -47.70 20.88 -6.00
CA ALA A 270 -46.46 20.13 -5.88
C ALA A 270 -45.92 20.32 -4.46
N GLU A 271 -45.84 19.22 -3.72
CA GLU A 271 -45.19 19.16 -2.41
C GLU A 271 -43.74 19.63 -2.61
N LYS A 272 -43.37 20.73 -1.96
CA LYS A 272 -42.00 21.26 -2.08
C LYS A 272 -41.05 20.21 -1.53
N GLU A 273 -40.09 19.78 -2.35
CA GLU A 273 -39.03 18.88 -1.89
C GLU A 273 -38.41 19.44 -0.59
N PRO A 274 -38.16 18.60 0.42
CA PRO A 274 -37.48 19.04 1.63
C PRO A 274 -36.10 19.56 1.24
N VAL A 275 -35.85 20.84 1.51
CA VAL A 275 -34.52 21.44 1.35
C VAL A 275 -33.64 20.85 2.44
N TYR A 276 -32.91 19.79 2.10
CA TYR A 276 -31.87 19.26 2.97
C TYR A 276 -30.81 20.35 3.17
N PRO A 277 -30.36 20.61 4.42
CA PRO A 277 -29.18 21.42 4.62
C PRO A 277 -28.00 20.77 3.87
N PRO A 278 -27.08 21.56 3.28
CA PRO A 278 -25.90 20.99 2.65
C PRO A 278 -25.13 20.14 3.67
N GLU A 279 -24.66 18.96 3.25
CA GLU A 279 -23.78 18.13 4.10
C GLU A 279 -22.61 18.98 4.58
N GLU A 280 -22.44 19.09 5.90
CA GLU A 280 -21.28 19.78 6.47
C GLU A 280 -20.02 19.06 6.02
N LYS A 281 -19.19 19.75 5.24
CA LYS A 281 -17.91 19.21 4.79
C LYS A 281 -17.05 18.98 6.02
N LEU A 282 -16.68 17.72 6.26
CA LEU A 282 -15.73 17.36 7.31
C LEU A 282 -14.44 18.19 7.15
N PRO A 283 -13.83 18.66 8.26
CA PRO A 283 -12.56 19.36 8.21
C PRO A 283 -11.46 18.49 7.60
N VAL A 284 -10.48 19.13 6.97
CA VAL A 284 -9.24 18.47 6.54
C VAL A 284 -8.24 18.55 7.69
N MET A 285 -7.65 17.41 8.05
CA MET A 285 -6.60 17.32 9.06
C MET A 285 -5.28 17.84 8.46
N THR A 286 -4.65 18.78 9.13
CA THR A 286 -3.36 19.39 8.80
C THR A 286 -2.44 19.34 10.01
N VAL A 287 -1.16 19.69 9.83
CA VAL A 287 -0.20 19.79 10.95
C VAL A 287 -0.67 20.82 12.00
N ASP A 288 -1.28 21.92 11.55
CA ASP A 288 -1.67 23.05 12.41
C ASP A 288 -2.96 22.82 13.21
N ASN A 289 -3.86 21.95 12.74
CA ASN A 289 -5.14 21.63 13.41
C ASN A 289 -5.20 20.19 13.95
N PHE A 290 -4.05 19.53 14.05
CA PHE A 290 -3.96 18.10 14.34
C PHE A 290 -4.52 17.73 15.72
N PRO A 291 -5.43 16.73 15.83
CA PRO A 291 -6.01 16.36 17.12
C PRO A 291 -4.97 15.78 18.08
N SER A 292 -4.87 16.33 19.29
CA SER A 292 -3.87 15.90 20.28
C SER A 292 -4.03 14.44 20.72
N ASN A 293 -5.24 13.89 20.63
CA ASN A 293 -5.53 12.48 20.90
C ASN A 293 -5.02 11.51 19.82
N LEU A 294 -4.48 12.01 18.70
CA LEU A 294 -3.95 11.21 17.59
C LEU A 294 -2.42 11.30 17.45
N LEU A 295 -1.74 12.12 18.27
CA LEU A 295 -0.30 12.43 18.15
C LEU A 295 0.67 11.25 18.42
N GLY A 296 0.15 10.06 18.73
CA GLY A 296 0.94 8.93 19.21
C GLY A 296 1.69 9.25 20.51
N ASN A 297 2.63 8.39 20.88
CA ASN A 297 3.50 8.59 22.04
C ASN A 297 4.71 9.49 21.75
N SER A 298 5.04 9.75 20.47
CA SER A 298 6.04 10.75 20.09
C SER A 298 5.62 12.19 20.41
N GLY A 299 4.31 12.44 20.51
CA GLY A 299 3.75 13.78 20.70
C GLY A 299 3.97 14.71 19.51
N ARG A 300 4.24 14.17 18.31
CA ARG A 300 4.58 14.95 17.11
C ARG A 300 3.78 14.53 15.88
N VAL A 301 3.56 15.52 15.03
CA VAL A 301 2.91 15.41 13.72
C VAL A 301 3.83 16.01 12.64
N PHE A 302 3.82 15.41 11.46
CA PHE A 302 4.66 15.78 10.31
C PHE A 302 3.81 15.92 9.04
N ALA A 303 4.19 16.81 8.13
CA ALA A 303 3.48 16.97 6.86
C ALA A 303 3.76 15.79 5.92
N THR A 304 4.96 15.19 5.99
CA THR A 304 5.38 14.10 5.12
C THR A 304 5.95 12.90 5.88
N TYR A 305 5.91 11.73 5.24
CA TYR A 305 6.54 10.50 5.73
C TYR A 305 8.06 10.67 5.91
N ASP A 306 8.72 11.33 4.96
CA ASP A 306 10.18 11.46 4.97
C ASP A 306 10.68 12.34 6.13
N GLU A 307 9.94 13.40 6.49
CA GLU A 307 10.21 14.21 7.69
C GLU A 307 10.01 13.40 8.98
N ALA A 308 8.90 12.64 9.07
CA ALA A 308 8.62 11.77 10.21
C ALA A 308 9.72 10.71 10.39
N TYR A 309 10.12 10.07 9.29
CA TYR A 309 11.16 9.04 9.29
C TYR A 309 12.53 9.61 9.62
N ALA A 310 12.94 10.73 9.01
CA ALA A 310 14.23 11.36 9.30
C ALA A 310 14.34 11.72 10.79
N TRP A 311 13.30 12.34 11.36
CA TRP A 311 13.28 12.69 12.78
C TRP A 311 13.27 11.45 13.70
N ALA A 312 12.37 10.49 13.46
CA ALA A 312 12.26 9.29 14.31
C ALA A 312 13.54 8.44 14.29
N ASN A 313 14.17 8.33 13.12
CA ASN A 313 15.42 7.60 12.92
C ASN A 313 16.61 8.27 13.61
N GLU A 314 16.61 9.60 13.76
CA GLU A 314 17.54 10.31 14.65
C GLU A 314 17.25 9.97 16.11
N GLN A 315 15.98 10.03 16.55
CA GLN A 315 15.62 9.77 17.95
C GLN A 315 16.00 8.36 18.44
N VAL A 316 15.91 7.32 17.61
CA VAL A 316 16.29 5.95 18.04
C VAL A 316 17.79 5.69 18.02
N LYS A 317 18.57 6.53 17.35
CA LYS A 317 20.04 6.39 17.19
C LYS A 317 20.86 7.36 18.05
N LEU A 318 20.27 8.47 18.48
CA LEU A 318 20.93 9.47 19.31
C LEU A 318 21.05 8.97 20.75
N GLU A 319 22.28 8.65 21.18
CA GLU A 319 22.56 8.22 22.55
C GLU A 319 22.14 9.31 23.56
N GLY A 320 21.32 8.95 24.54
CA GLY A 320 20.69 9.89 25.48
C GLY A 320 19.28 10.38 25.09
N SER A 321 18.79 10.03 23.89
CA SER A 321 17.36 10.19 23.54
C SER A 321 16.46 9.33 24.43
N PRO A 322 15.24 9.81 24.80
CA PRO A 322 14.25 8.98 25.51
C PRO A 322 13.80 7.75 24.70
N TRP A 323 14.01 7.76 23.38
CA TRP A 323 13.66 6.69 22.44
C TRP A 323 14.88 5.92 21.93
N TYR A 324 16.06 6.10 22.51
CA TYR A 324 17.28 5.40 22.07
C TYR A 324 17.11 3.88 22.12
N GLY A 325 17.35 3.21 20.98
CA GLY A 325 17.16 1.76 20.82
C GLY A 325 15.72 1.27 20.74
N TYR A 326 14.72 2.16 20.71
CA TYR A 326 13.31 1.77 20.50
C TYR A 326 13.04 1.43 19.03
N TYR A 327 12.05 0.57 18.79
CA TYR A 327 11.40 0.43 17.49
C TYR A 327 10.52 1.66 17.21
N MET A 328 10.29 1.98 15.93
CA MET A 328 9.40 3.05 15.49
C MET A 328 8.33 2.52 14.52
N GLU A 329 7.10 2.97 14.68
CA GLU A 329 6.04 2.88 13.68
C GLU A 329 5.72 4.29 13.19
N ILE A 330 5.50 4.44 11.88
CA ILE A 330 5.18 5.73 11.25
C ILE A 330 3.89 5.55 10.49
N GLY A 331 2.86 6.27 10.92
CA GLY A 331 1.48 6.02 10.49
C GLY A 331 0.71 7.31 10.18
N GLN A 332 -0.42 7.11 9.51
CA GLN A 332 -1.47 8.12 9.36
C GLN A 332 -2.65 7.67 10.23
N PRO A 333 -2.97 8.35 11.34
CA PRO A 333 -4.07 7.94 12.20
C PRO A 333 -5.41 8.15 11.50
N PHE A 334 -6.36 7.25 11.78
CA PHE A 334 -7.69 7.29 11.18
C PHE A 334 -8.72 7.87 12.15
N ASP A 335 -9.29 9.03 11.81
CA ASP A 335 -10.43 9.63 12.51
C ASP A 335 -11.51 10.02 11.50
N GLY A 336 -12.64 9.31 11.53
CA GLY A 336 -13.75 9.49 10.59
C GLY A 336 -14.45 10.86 10.67
N ASN A 337 -14.07 11.74 11.60
CA ASN A 337 -14.50 13.13 11.64
C ASN A 337 -13.72 14.04 10.67
N TYR A 338 -12.70 13.53 9.98
CA TYR A 338 -11.88 14.29 9.03
C TYR A 338 -12.00 13.77 7.60
N ALA A 339 -12.04 14.69 6.63
CA ALA A 339 -12.25 14.37 5.22
C ALA A 339 -11.12 13.54 4.59
N ASN A 340 -9.88 13.71 5.07
CA ASN A 340 -8.68 13.05 4.56
C ASN A 340 -8.22 11.83 5.37
N ALA A 341 -9.06 11.29 6.25
CA ALA A 341 -8.68 10.17 7.11
C ALA A 341 -8.33 8.91 6.29
N GLY A 342 -7.03 8.58 6.24
CA GLY A 342 -6.51 7.40 5.55
C GLY A 342 -6.47 7.49 4.02
N ASP A 343 -6.55 8.69 3.43
CA ASP A 343 -6.49 8.89 1.97
C ASP A 343 -5.06 9.13 1.42
N GLY A 344 -4.05 9.08 2.29
CA GLY A 344 -2.66 9.39 1.95
C GLY A 344 -2.26 10.85 2.18
N THR A 345 -3.21 11.77 2.37
CA THR A 345 -2.97 13.20 2.67
C THR A 345 -3.17 13.55 4.15
N THR A 346 -3.52 12.59 5.01
CA THR A 346 -3.43 12.73 6.46
C THR A 346 -2.00 13.11 6.89
N PRO A 347 -1.80 14.01 7.86
CA PRO A 347 -0.49 14.21 8.47
C PRO A 347 0.00 12.93 9.17
N TRP A 348 1.32 12.79 9.28
CA TRP A 348 1.98 11.60 9.78
C TRP A 348 2.33 11.74 11.26
N THR A 349 2.21 10.65 12.03
CA THR A 349 2.65 10.56 13.42
C THR A 349 3.63 9.40 13.59
N VAL A 350 4.30 9.38 14.74
CA VAL A 350 5.27 8.35 15.12
C VAL A 350 4.88 7.76 16.47
N ASP A 351 4.96 6.43 16.58
CA ASP A 351 4.88 5.70 17.83
C ASP A 351 6.16 4.89 18.05
N PHE A 352 6.70 4.96 19.27
CA PHE A 352 7.91 4.26 19.68
C PHE A 352 7.61 3.09 20.62
N PHE A 353 8.25 1.94 20.39
CA PHE A 353 8.04 0.70 21.15
C PHE A 353 9.37 0.12 21.66
N LYS A 354 9.31 -0.60 22.78
CA LYS A 354 10.48 -1.16 23.45
C LYS A 354 10.67 -2.64 23.12
#